data_AF-A0A954VYK8-F1
#
_entry.id   AF-A0A954VYK8-F1
#
_cell.length_a   1.000
_cell.length_b   1.000
_cell.length_c   1.000
_cell.angle_alpha   90.00
_cell.angle_beta   90.00
_cell.angle_gamma   90.00
#
_symmetry.space_group_name_H-M   'P 1'
#
loop_
_entity.id
_entity.type
_entity.pdbx_description
1 polymer ?
#
loop_
_entity_poly.entity_id
_entity_poly.type
_entity_poly.pdbx_seq_one_letter_code
_entity_poly.pdbx_strand_id
1 'polypeptide(L)'
;LVSIQYKPGVEFQFGNLMDYVALTVDGKPEKEIASPDDYKLNIGRLVERIGQHKNKIESIRFCVSPDIRFDEVQIPDEWDDLNLDGVLQEA
;
A
#
# COMPACT_ATOMS: atom_id res chain seq x y z
N LEU A 1 4.48 4.91 -0.49
CA LEU A 1 3.42 5.89 -0.76
C LEU A 1 2.27 5.21 -1.52
N VAL A 2 1.02 5.55 -1.23
CA VAL A 2 -0.14 5.17 -2.07
C VAL A 2 -0.92 6.45 -2.38
N SER A 3 -1.26 6.65 -3.64
CA SER A 3 -2.02 7.79 -4.16
C SER A 3 -3.24 7.25 -4.90
N ILE A 4 -4.43 7.69 -4.49
CA ILE A 4 -5.71 7.24 -5.07
C ILE A 4 -6.37 8.44 -5.72
N GLN A 5 -6.63 8.35 -7.02
CA GLN A 5 -7.38 9.33 -7.78
C GLN A 5 -8.82 8.85 -7.94
N TYR A 6 -9.77 9.67 -7.50
CA TYR A 6 -11.19 9.37 -7.64
C TYR A 6 -11.73 9.85 -8.99
N LYS A 7 -12.79 9.21 -9.47
CA LYS A 7 -13.48 9.65 -10.68
C LYS A 7 -14.11 11.05 -10.47
N PRO A 8 -14.20 11.86 -11.53
CA PRO A 8 -14.86 13.15 -11.46
C PRO A 8 -16.32 13.02 -11.02
N GLY A 9 -16.76 13.91 -10.12
CA GLY A 9 -18.13 13.93 -9.61
C GLY A 9 -18.45 12.87 -8.55
N VAL A 10 -17.46 12.11 -8.07
CA VAL A 10 -17.64 11.18 -6.96
C VAL A 10 -17.32 11.83 -5.62
N GLU A 11 -18.32 11.88 -4.74
CA GLU A 11 -18.13 12.24 -3.33
C GLU A 11 -17.83 10.98 -2.52
N PHE A 12 -16.55 10.69 -2.35
CA PHE A 12 -16.10 9.55 -1.55
C PHE A 12 -14.72 9.81 -0.96
N GLN A 13 -14.50 9.32 0.26
CA GLN A 13 -13.22 9.37 0.93
C GLN A 13 -13.03 8.08 1.73
N PHE A 14 -11.87 7.44 1.59
CA PHE A 14 -11.52 6.24 2.36
C PHE A 14 -11.27 6.50 3.85
N GLY A 15 -11.18 7.76 4.30
CA GLY A 15 -10.71 8.10 5.64
C GLY A 15 -9.19 7.95 5.74
N ASN A 16 -8.72 7.37 6.85
CA ASN A 16 -7.30 7.10 7.07
C ASN A 16 -6.91 5.74 6.49
N LEU A 17 -6.05 5.74 5.47
CA LEU A 17 -5.61 4.50 4.82
C LEU A 17 -4.75 3.62 5.73
N MET A 18 -4.07 4.21 6.72
CA MET A 18 -3.21 3.45 7.64
C MET A 18 -4.00 2.49 8.54
N ASP A 19 -5.27 2.77 8.80
CA ASP A 19 -6.15 1.86 9.56
C ASP A 19 -6.39 0.52 8.85
N TYR A 20 -6.13 0.45 7.54
CA TYR A 20 -6.28 -0.78 6.74
C TYR A 20 -4.95 -1.52 6.52
N VAL A 21 -3.88 -1.09 7.18
CA VAL A 21 -2.56 -1.71 7.08
C VAL A 21 -2.18 -2.28 8.44
N ALA A 22 -1.58 -3.46 8.46
CA ALA A 22 -1.11 -4.10 9.68
C ALA A 22 0.36 -4.47 9.57
N LEU A 23 1.05 -4.50 10.70
CA LEU A 23 2.38 -5.09 10.81
C LEU A 23 2.24 -6.53 11.29
N THR A 24 3.00 -7.42 10.66
CA THR A 24 3.11 -8.83 10.99
C THR A 24 4.55 -9.15 11.30
N VAL A 25 4.80 -10.13 12.17
CA VAL A 25 6.16 -10.52 12.56
C VAL A 25 6.56 -11.75 11.75
N ASP A 26 7.76 -11.73 11.17
CA ASP A 26 8.25 -12.80 10.32
C ASP A 26 8.78 -13.99 11.15
N GLY A 27 7.87 -14.86 11.60
CA GLY A 27 8.22 -16.17 12.18
C GLY A 27 9.04 -16.16 13.46
N LYS A 28 9.31 -14.98 14.06
CA LYS A 28 10.06 -14.83 15.31
C LYS A 28 9.13 -14.71 16.52
N PRO A 29 9.49 -15.30 17.67
CA PRO A 29 8.77 -15.05 18.90
C PRO A 29 9.00 -13.60 19.37
N GLU A 30 8.02 -13.04 20.07
CA GLU A 30 7.95 -11.62 20.43
C GLU A 30 9.21 -11.08 21.14
N LYS A 31 9.87 -11.94 21.93
CA LYS A 31 11.09 -11.60 22.68
C LYS A 31 12.35 -11.47 21.82
N GLU A 32 12.31 -11.94 20.57
CA GLU A 32 13.44 -11.95 19.64
C GLU A 32 13.31 -10.90 18.53
N ILE A 33 12.24 -10.09 18.57
CA ILE A 33 12.04 -8.98 17.64
C ILE A 33 12.97 -7.83 18.05
N ALA A 34 13.89 -7.45 17.16
CA ALA A 34 14.92 -6.46 17.48
C ALA A 34 15.22 -5.48 16.34
N SER A 35 14.75 -5.75 15.11
CA SER A 35 14.98 -4.91 13.94
C SER A 35 13.67 -4.61 13.19
N PRO A 36 13.57 -3.45 12.50
CA PRO A 36 12.50 -3.19 11.52
C PRO A 36 12.36 -4.29 10.46
N ASP A 37 13.46 -4.94 10.08
CA ASP A 37 13.48 -6.07 9.13
C ASP A 37 12.73 -7.32 9.60
N ASP A 38 12.44 -7.42 10.90
CA ASP A 38 11.67 -8.53 11.49
C ASP A 38 10.15 -8.38 11.23
N TYR A 39 9.74 -7.21 10.73
CA TYR A 39 8.35 -6.91 10.42
C TYR A 39 8.07 -7.00 8.92
N LYS A 40 6.88 -7.48 8.62
CA LYS A 40 6.27 -7.47 7.30
C LYS A 40 5.00 -6.64 7.31
N LEU A 41 4.77 -5.91 6.23
CA LEU A 41 3.57 -5.11 6.03
C LEU A 41 2.48 -5.97 5.40
N ASN A 42 1.35 -6.10 6.09
CA ASN A 42 0.15 -6.72 5.56
C ASN A 42 -0.81 -5.63 5.07
N ILE A 43 -1.05 -5.62 3.75
CA ILE A 43 -1.92 -4.66 3.06
C ILE A 43 -3.24 -5.30 2.58
N GLY A 44 -3.58 -6.51 3.02
CA GLY A 44 -4.74 -7.26 2.53
C GLY A 44 -6.05 -6.50 2.69
N ARG A 45 -6.27 -5.91 3.87
CA ARG A 45 -7.46 -5.10 4.14
C ARG A 45 -7.51 -3.84 3.28
N LEU A 46 -6.36 -3.20 3.05
CA LEU A 46 -6.27 -2.03 2.18
C LEU A 46 -6.66 -2.38 0.74
N VAL A 47 -6.08 -3.46 0.20
CA VAL A 47 -6.37 -3.93 -1.17
C VAL A 47 -7.84 -4.33 -1.32
N GLU A 48 -8.39 -5.08 -0.36
CA GLU A 48 -9.79 -5.47 -0.35
C GLU A 48 -10.71 -4.24 -0.34
N ARG A 49 -10.43 -3.29 0.54
CA ARG A 49 -11.25 -2.08 0.70
C ARG A 49 -11.24 -1.20 -0.54
N ILE A 50 -10.08 -1.08 -1.17
CA ILE A 50 -9.93 -0.40 -2.46
C ILE A 50 -10.72 -1.13 -3.54
N GLY A 51 -10.62 -2.45 -3.61
CA GLY A 51 -11.36 -3.30 -4.54
C GLY A 51 -12.88 -3.14 -4.43
N GLN A 52 -13.42 -3.09 -3.20
CA GLN A 52 -14.84 -2.86 -2.92
C GLN A 52 -15.38 -1.53 -3.49
N HIS A 53 -14.50 -0.56 -3.71
CA HIS A 53 -14.84 0.77 -4.21
C HIS A 53 -14.16 1.12 -5.53
N LYS A 54 -13.64 0.13 -6.26
CA LYS A 54 -12.97 0.32 -7.57
C LYS A 54 -13.82 1.09 -8.57
N ASN A 55 -15.15 0.95 -8.50
CA ASN A 55 -16.08 1.70 -9.36
C ASN A 55 -16.01 3.23 -9.18
N LYS A 56 -15.54 3.71 -8.02
CA LYS A 56 -15.39 5.13 -7.65
C LYS A 56 -13.98 5.66 -7.93
N ILE A 57 -13.03 4.77 -8.17
CA ILE A 57 -11.61 5.09 -8.34
C ILE A 57 -11.29 5.18 -9.84
N GLU A 58 -10.53 6.19 -10.21
CA GLU A 58 -10.05 6.41 -11.57
C GLU A 58 -8.69 5.72 -11.78
N SER A 59 -7.73 5.97 -10.89
CA SER A 59 -6.41 5.36 -10.92
C SER A 59 -5.81 5.23 -9.53
N ILE A 60 -4.89 4.29 -9.36
CA ILE A 60 -4.16 4.05 -8.12
C ILE A 60 -2.69 4.00 -8.47
N ARG A 61 -1.90 4.83 -7.80
CA ARG A 61 -0.45 4.86 -7.94
C ARG A 61 0.21 4.50 -6.63
N PHE A 62 1.29 3.75 -6.67
CA PHE A 62 2.01 3.34 -5.47
C PHE A 62 3.52 3.48 -5.63
N CYS A 63 4.23 3.54 -4.50
CA CYS A 63 5.67 3.48 -4.46
C CYS A 63 6.07 2.71 -3.21
N VAL A 64 6.94 1.71 -3.37
CA VAL A 64 7.43 0.88 -2.28
C VAL A 64 8.86 1.31 -1.94
N SER A 65 9.15 1.52 -0.66
CA SER A 65 10.52 1.74 -0.18
C SER A 65 11.26 0.40 -0.21
N PRO A 66 12.56 0.36 -0.58
CA PRO A 66 13.32 -0.90 -0.62
C PRO A 66 13.39 -1.62 0.75
N ASP A 67 13.25 -0.88 1.85
CA ASP A 67 13.25 -1.42 3.21
C ASP A 67 11.92 -2.07 3.63
N ILE A 68 10.86 -1.97 2.82
CA ILE A 68 9.55 -2.55 3.15
C ILE A 68 9.47 -3.96 2.60
N ARG A 69 9.18 -4.92 3.49
CA ARG A 69 8.83 -6.29 3.12
C ARG A 69 7.34 -6.48 3.27
N PHE A 70 6.68 -7.03 2.26
CA PHE A 70 5.28 -7.41 2.36
C PHE A 70 5.13 -8.83 2.89
N ASP A 71 3.97 -9.08 3.47
CA ASP A 71 3.50 -10.42 3.78
C ASP A 71 3.05 -11.16 2.49
N GLU A 72 2.27 -12.24 2.60
CA GLU A 72 1.80 -13.02 1.44
C GLU A 72 0.92 -12.22 0.45
N VAL A 73 0.41 -11.06 0.89
CA VAL A 73 -0.44 -10.19 0.06
C VAL A 73 0.41 -9.38 -0.91
N GLN A 74 0.16 -9.57 -2.20
CA GLN A 74 0.80 -8.83 -3.28
C GLN A 74 0.02 -7.55 -3.64
N ILE A 75 0.75 -6.55 -4.14
CA ILE A 75 0.16 -5.36 -4.73
C ILE A 75 -0.49 -5.77 -6.07
N PRO A 76 -1.75 -5.38 -6.34
CA PRO A 76 -2.39 -5.71 -7.61
C PRO A 76 -1.64 -5.12 -8.81
N ASP A 77 -1.47 -5.90 -9.88
CA ASP A 77 -0.81 -5.45 -11.14
C ASP A 77 -1.53 -4.28 -11.83
N GLU A 78 -2.79 -4.04 -11.48
CA GLU A 78 -3.59 -2.93 -11.98
C GLU A 78 -3.22 -1.57 -11.37
N TRP A 79 -2.34 -1.54 -10.37
CA TRP A 79 -1.86 -0.29 -9.80
C TRP A 79 -0.60 0.17 -10.52
N ASP A 80 -0.50 1.47 -10.75
CA ASP A 80 0.64 2.07 -11.44
C ASP A 80 1.78 2.33 -10.46
N ASP A 81 2.99 1.86 -10.78
CA ASP A 81 4.18 2.21 -10.02
C ASP A 81 4.55 3.69 -10.28
N LEU A 82 4.66 4.46 -9.21
CA LEU A 82 4.96 5.89 -9.22
C LEU A 82 6.48 6.13 -9.34
N ASN A 83 7.31 5.08 -9.24
CA ASN A 83 8.76 5.08 -9.34
C ASN A 83 9.44 6.36 -8.81
N LEU A 84 9.25 6.68 -7.53
CA LEU A 84 9.78 7.90 -6.93
C LEU A 84 11.30 7.88 -6.73
N ASP A 85 11.91 6.69 -6.69
CA ASP A 85 13.37 6.49 -6.66
C ASP A 85 14.01 6.68 -8.05
N GLY A 86 13.19 6.75 -9.11
CA GLY A 86 13.57 7.23 -10.42
C GLY A 86 13.64 8.76 -10.41
N VAL A 87 14.86 9.29 -10.54
CA VAL A 87 15.20 10.69 -10.83
C VAL A 87 14.05 11.45 -11.51
N LEU A 88 13.66 12.59 -10.93
CA LEU A 88 12.86 13.66 -11.53
C LEU A 88 12.86 13.58 -13.06
N GLN A 89 11.80 13.05 -13.67
CA GLN A 89 11.52 13.34 -15.07
C GLN A 89 10.65 14.59 -15.08
N GLU A 90 11.32 15.74 -15.02
CA GLU A 90 10.78 16.99 -15.56
C GLU A 90 10.54 16.80 -17.06
N ALA A 91 9.28 16.96 -17.49
CA ALA A 91 8.89 17.42 -18.82
C ALA A 91 7.42 17.87 -18.82
#